data_AF-A0A6L7WJG6-F1
#
_entry.id   AF-A0A6L7WJG6-F1
#
_cell.length_a   1.000
_cell.length_b   1.000
_cell.length_c   1.000
_cell.angle_alpha   90.00
_cell.angle_beta   90.00
_cell.angle_gamma   90.00
#
_symmetry.space_group_name_H-M   'P 1'
#
loop_
_entity.id
_entity.type
_entity.pdbx_description
1 polymer ?
#
loop_
_entity_poly.entity_id
_entity_poly.type
_entity_poly.pdbx_seq_one_letter_code
_entity_poly.pdbx_strand_id
1 'polypeptide(L)'
;MSRGRWESRRCRQPPSYHGGVMRISAPPNPSPRRRVRPQPPTPQESAPQNSRRCVLRRRLLALAAVLVLSTASLAAADGEEAYRTRCALCHGGNAAGSDRAGSILATLDASGPAQLARIITDGVPSRGMPGIEMPDEELTPLIAYLKELAAAAPPAARDPRAPQPRAASIALAGGDALEGTVLNESGFDAQFRTAGGDILLLRREGDAYREAAVEPYVDWPSYHGSYSGNRHSPLDQIHRDNIGGLSMQWFYPVPDMPMIEGTPVVIAGVMYVTAVNQVYALDAATGREIWRYAQPRTEGLVGDPGIGLNRGVAVGGDLVFSVSDHAHVIALDRFTGELVWDTEMDDYREHYGAVVAPLVVGDLVIAGISAGDTGLRGSLDAYHAETGERAWRFWTIPAPGEPGSETWGDPEVLRRGCGAT
;
A
#
# COMPACT_ATOMS: atom_id res chain seq x y z
N MET A 1 -4.11 66.36 -9.34
CA MET A 1 -2.96 65.59 -9.87
C MET A 1 -3.41 64.18 -10.18
N SER A 2 -3.06 63.69 -11.36
CA SER A 2 -3.78 62.72 -12.19
C SER A 2 -3.80 61.27 -11.69
N ARG A 3 -4.98 60.63 -11.85
CA ARG A 3 -5.24 59.20 -11.70
C ARG A 3 -4.67 58.42 -12.89
N GLY A 4 -3.90 57.36 -12.64
CA GLY A 4 -3.48 56.37 -13.63
C GLY A 4 -4.32 55.10 -13.52
N ARG A 5 -5.01 54.76 -14.60
CA ARG A 5 -5.96 53.65 -14.77
C ARG A 5 -5.18 52.46 -15.38
N TRP A 6 -5.20 51.29 -14.76
CA TRP A 6 -4.69 50.05 -15.36
C TRP A 6 -5.87 49.21 -15.86
N GLU A 7 -5.94 49.03 -17.16
CA GLU A 7 -6.96 48.24 -17.86
C GLU A 7 -6.64 46.74 -17.81
N SER A 8 -7.71 45.96 -17.65
CA SER A 8 -7.73 44.51 -17.60
C SER A 8 -7.48 43.90 -18.99
N ARG A 9 -6.45 43.07 -19.11
CA ARG A 9 -6.30 42.15 -20.25
C ARG A 9 -6.94 40.82 -19.91
N ARG A 10 -7.95 40.45 -20.71
CA ARG A 10 -8.64 39.16 -20.68
C ARG A 10 -7.65 38.04 -21.02
N CYS A 11 -7.53 37.04 -20.14
CA CYS A 11 -6.83 35.79 -20.46
C CYS A 11 -7.63 35.02 -21.52
N ARG A 12 -6.98 34.70 -22.64
CA ARG A 12 -7.48 33.77 -23.65
C ARG A 12 -7.27 32.34 -23.14
N GLN A 13 -8.21 31.45 -23.47
CA GLN A 13 -8.11 30.01 -23.21
C GLN A 13 -6.87 29.39 -23.87
N PRO A 14 -6.25 28.36 -23.26
CA PRO A 14 -5.18 27.59 -23.91
C PRO A 14 -5.74 26.63 -24.97
N PRO A 15 -4.98 26.34 -26.05
CA PRO A 15 -5.43 25.46 -27.13
C PRO A 15 -5.31 23.97 -26.77
N SER A 16 -6.24 23.18 -27.31
CA SER A 16 -6.27 21.72 -27.32
C SER A 16 -5.06 21.11 -28.04
N TYR A 17 -4.38 20.15 -27.41
CA TYR A 17 -3.29 19.38 -28.00
C TYR A 17 -3.83 18.23 -28.87
N HIS A 18 -3.46 18.22 -30.15
CA HIS A 18 -3.60 17.07 -31.04
C HIS A 18 -2.29 16.25 -31.06
N GLY A 19 -2.42 14.94 -30.85
CA GLY A 19 -1.31 14.00 -30.78
C GLY A 19 -0.57 13.83 -32.10
N GLY A 20 0.75 13.99 -32.06
CA GLY A 20 1.68 13.57 -33.09
C GLY A 20 2.56 12.44 -32.56
N VAL A 21 2.40 11.24 -33.13
CA VAL A 21 3.18 10.05 -32.78
C VAL A 21 4.57 10.13 -33.43
N MET A 22 5.62 10.21 -32.61
CA MET A 22 7.01 10.06 -33.06
C MET A 22 7.45 8.62 -32.80
N ARG A 23 7.60 7.81 -33.86
CA ARG A 23 8.14 6.45 -33.76
C ARG A 23 9.67 6.51 -33.71
N ILE A 24 10.27 6.01 -32.64
CA ILE A 24 11.71 5.75 -32.54
C ILE A 24 11.91 4.23 -32.65
N SER A 25 12.73 3.81 -33.62
CA SER A 25 13.04 2.39 -33.89
C SER A 25 14.11 1.85 -32.95
N ALA A 26 13.88 0.67 -32.37
CA ALA A 26 14.85 -0.05 -31.53
C ALA A 26 15.94 -0.76 -32.39
N PRO A 27 17.20 -0.83 -31.93
CA PRO A 27 18.25 -1.63 -32.58
C PRO A 27 18.16 -3.12 -32.21
N PRO A 28 18.76 -4.03 -33.01
CA PRO A 28 18.58 -5.47 -32.87
C PRO A 28 19.41 -6.10 -31.75
N ASN A 29 18.84 -7.15 -31.17
CA ASN A 29 19.34 -7.91 -30.02
C ASN A 29 20.47 -8.88 -30.42
N PRO A 30 21.64 -8.91 -29.75
CA PRO A 30 22.67 -9.89 -30.05
C PRO A 30 22.41 -11.25 -29.37
N SER A 31 22.52 -12.32 -30.16
CA SER A 31 22.34 -13.73 -29.78
C SER A 31 23.33 -14.23 -28.69
N PRO A 32 22.93 -15.17 -27.82
CA PRO A 32 23.71 -15.58 -26.66
C PRO A 32 24.84 -16.55 -27.00
N ARG A 33 26.06 -16.27 -26.54
CA ARG A 33 27.19 -17.22 -26.58
C ARG A 33 27.10 -18.21 -25.42
N ARG A 34 27.11 -19.51 -25.75
CA ARG A 34 27.22 -20.65 -24.80
C ARG A 34 28.50 -20.55 -23.95
N ARG A 35 28.36 -20.50 -22.62
CA ARG A 35 29.44 -20.81 -21.67
C ARG A 35 29.46 -22.32 -21.40
N VAL A 36 30.63 -22.94 -21.57
CA VAL A 36 30.90 -24.33 -21.20
C VAL A 36 31.20 -24.39 -19.69
N ARG A 37 30.45 -25.19 -18.92
CA ARG A 37 30.78 -25.50 -17.52
C ARG A 37 31.80 -26.64 -17.46
N PRO A 38 32.81 -26.60 -16.57
CA PRO A 38 33.67 -27.76 -16.32
C PRO A 38 32.94 -28.81 -15.46
N GLN A 39 33.19 -30.10 -15.76
CA GLN A 39 32.68 -31.25 -15.01
C GLN A 39 33.38 -31.39 -13.64
N PRO A 40 32.67 -31.90 -12.60
CA PRO A 40 33.30 -32.27 -11.33
C PRO A 40 34.02 -33.62 -11.44
N PRO A 41 35.04 -33.89 -10.59
CA PRO A 41 35.76 -35.15 -10.63
C PRO A 41 34.94 -36.31 -10.04
N THR A 42 35.11 -37.50 -10.63
CA THR A 42 34.56 -38.79 -10.20
C THR A 42 35.12 -39.25 -8.85
N PRO A 43 34.32 -39.84 -7.93
CA PRO A 43 34.82 -40.39 -6.68
C PRO A 43 35.45 -41.78 -6.90
N GLN A 44 36.60 -42.03 -6.26
CA GLN A 44 37.21 -43.35 -6.15
C GLN A 44 36.40 -44.25 -5.20
N GLU A 45 36.13 -45.48 -5.67
CA GLU A 45 35.52 -46.57 -4.90
C GLU A 45 36.44 -47.05 -3.77
N SER A 46 35.89 -47.14 -2.56
CA SER A 46 36.41 -48.00 -1.49
C SER A 46 35.30 -48.96 -1.04
N ALA A 47 35.64 -50.24 -0.94
CA ALA A 47 34.74 -51.35 -0.66
C ALA A 47 34.17 -51.31 0.78
N PRO A 48 32.96 -51.86 1.03
CA PRO A 48 32.24 -51.61 2.28
C PRO A 48 32.56 -52.65 3.36
N GLN A 49 32.89 -52.19 4.55
CA GLN A 49 32.68 -52.93 5.80
C GLN A 49 31.67 -52.17 6.66
N ASN A 50 30.60 -52.86 7.07
CA ASN A 50 29.55 -52.42 8.02
C ASN A 50 28.57 -51.30 7.60
N SER A 51 27.87 -51.43 6.47
CA SER A 51 26.87 -50.42 6.02
C SER A 51 25.39 -50.72 6.29
N ARG A 52 25.01 -51.94 6.74
CA ARG A 52 23.57 -52.30 6.83
C ARG A 52 22.78 -51.48 7.87
N ARG A 53 23.40 -51.06 8.98
CA ARG A 53 22.71 -50.28 10.04
C ARG A 53 22.65 -48.77 9.74
N CYS A 54 23.62 -48.21 9.01
CA CYS A 54 23.69 -46.77 8.72
C CYS A 54 22.84 -46.38 7.49
N VAL A 55 22.79 -47.24 6.47
CA VAL A 55 21.92 -47.04 5.28
C VAL A 55 20.44 -47.18 5.65
N LEU A 56 20.08 -48.09 6.56
CA LEU A 56 18.70 -48.24 7.05
C LEU A 56 18.26 -46.99 7.83
N ARG A 57 19.12 -46.42 8.69
CA ARG A 57 18.83 -45.19 9.44
C ARG A 57 18.64 -43.96 8.54
N ARG A 58 19.48 -43.79 7.51
CA ARG A 58 19.32 -42.70 6.53
C ARG A 58 18.09 -42.87 5.64
N ARG A 59 17.75 -44.11 5.24
CA ARG A 59 16.51 -44.40 4.49
C ARG A 59 15.26 -44.21 5.34
N LEU A 60 15.30 -44.57 6.63
CA LEU A 60 14.20 -44.34 7.58
C LEU A 60 14.00 -42.84 7.85
N LEU A 61 15.07 -42.05 7.99
CA LEU A 61 14.99 -40.59 8.15
C LEU A 61 14.49 -39.89 6.88
N ALA A 62 14.90 -40.34 5.69
CA ALA A 62 14.38 -39.82 4.43
C ALA A 62 12.92 -40.22 4.18
N LEU A 63 12.51 -41.46 4.51
CA LEU A 63 11.11 -41.88 4.46
C LEU A 63 10.26 -41.10 5.47
N ALA A 64 10.75 -40.86 6.68
CA ALA A 64 10.07 -40.08 7.70
C ALA A 64 9.89 -38.61 7.25
N ALA A 65 10.91 -38.00 6.65
CA ALA A 65 10.80 -36.65 6.09
C ALA A 65 9.77 -36.58 4.95
N VAL A 66 9.79 -37.54 4.02
CA VAL A 66 8.81 -37.61 2.92
C VAL A 66 7.39 -37.89 3.44
N LEU A 67 7.22 -38.76 4.45
CA LEU A 67 5.91 -38.98 5.06
C LEU A 67 5.38 -37.73 5.77
N VAL A 68 6.23 -37.02 6.52
CA VAL A 68 5.84 -35.79 7.24
C VAL A 68 5.45 -34.67 6.26
N LEU A 69 6.20 -34.52 5.15
CA LEU A 69 5.87 -33.57 4.08
C LEU A 69 4.56 -33.92 3.37
N SER A 70 4.30 -35.21 3.13
CA SER A 70 3.04 -35.68 2.54
C SER A 70 1.85 -35.45 3.47
N THR A 71 1.97 -35.77 4.77
CA THR A 71 0.86 -35.58 5.73
C THR A 71 0.52 -34.11 5.96
N ALA A 72 1.52 -33.22 5.97
CA ALA A 72 1.28 -31.78 6.08
C ALA A 72 0.56 -31.21 4.85
N SER A 73 0.89 -31.73 3.66
CA SER A 73 0.25 -31.29 2.40
C SER A 73 -1.20 -31.78 2.28
N LEU A 74 -1.51 -33.00 2.76
CA LEU A 74 -2.90 -33.49 2.81
C LEU A 74 -3.74 -32.71 3.84
N ALA A 75 -3.22 -32.48 5.04
CA ALA A 75 -3.92 -31.71 6.07
C ALA A 75 -4.21 -30.26 5.62
N ALA A 76 -3.30 -29.61 4.91
CA ALA A 76 -3.54 -28.28 4.35
C ALA A 76 -4.67 -28.28 3.30
N ALA A 77 -4.71 -29.29 2.43
CA ALA A 77 -5.76 -29.45 1.42
C ALA A 77 -7.15 -29.74 2.06
N ASP A 78 -7.18 -30.52 3.13
CA ASP A 78 -8.42 -30.83 3.86
C ASP A 78 -8.99 -29.58 4.57
N GLY A 79 -8.12 -28.75 5.15
CA GLY A 79 -8.50 -27.48 5.78
C GLY A 79 -9.04 -26.44 4.80
N GLU A 80 -8.41 -26.32 3.63
CA GLU A 80 -8.88 -25.44 2.55
C GLU A 80 -10.26 -25.86 2.04
N GLU A 81 -10.47 -27.16 1.81
CA GLU A 81 -11.78 -27.66 1.35
C GLU A 81 -12.87 -27.44 2.40
N ALA A 82 -12.57 -27.67 3.68
CA ALA A 82 -13.49 -27.40 4.78
C ALA A 82 -13.90 -25.91 4.81
N TYR A 83 -12.95 -25.00 4.62
CA TYR A 83 -13.23 -23.56 4.56
C TYR A 83 -14.10 -23.20 3.35
N ARG A 84 -13.70 -23.67 2.16
CA ARG A 84 -14.40 -23.38 0.90
C ARG A 84 -15.86 -23.83 0.92
N THR A 85 -16.13 -24.98 1.53
CA THR A 85 -17.47 -25.58 1.55
C THR A 85 -18.40 -24.97 2.60
N ARG A 86 -17.87 -24.48 3.72
CA ARG A 86 -18.70 -24.09 4.89
C ARG A 86 -18.60 -22.61 5.27
N CYS A 87 -17.49 -21.96 4.98
CA CYS A 87 -17.18 -20.62 5.48
C CYS A 87 -17.11 -19.57 4.35
N ALA A 88 -16.54 -19.93 3.20
CA ALA A 88 -16.23 -18.97 2.13
C ALA A 88 -17.47 -18.28 1.53
N LEU A 89 -18.65 -18.89 1.60
CA LEU A 89 -19.90 -18.27 1.13
C LEU A 89 -20.25 -16.98 1.90
N CYS A 90 -19.92 -16.95 3.19
CA CYS A 90 -20.20 -15.81 4.07
C CYS A 90 -18.97 -14.92 4.28
N HIS A 91 -17.78 -15.50 4.32
CA HIS A 91 -16.55 -14.76 4.65
C HIS A 91 -15.65 -14.46 3.45
N GLY A 92 -16.08 -14.82 2.23
CA GLY A 92 -15.27 -14.68 1.01
C GLY A 92 -14.18 -15.74 0.91
N GLY A 93 -13.60 -15.92 -0.28
CA GLY A 93 -12.56 -16.94 -0.50
C GLY A 93 -11.26 -16.71 0.28
N ASN A 94 -10.98 -15.46 0.65
CA ASN A 94 -9.78 -15.02 1.35
C ASN A 94 -10.05 -14.58 2.80
N ALA A 95 -11.23 -14.88 3.35
CA ALA A 95 -11.67 -14.47 4.69
C ALA A 95 -11.80 -12.95 4.92
N ALA A 96 -11.70 -12.12 3.87
CA ALA A 96 -11.82 -10.67 3.92
C ALA A 96 -13.28 -10.16 3.98
N GLY A 97 -14.26 -11.08 3.96
CA GLY A 97 -15.68 -10.76 4.01
C GLY A 97 -16.38 -10.89 2.65
N SER A 98 -17.71 -10.81 2.69
CA SER A 98 -18.58 -10.73 1.53
C SER A 98 -19.76 -9.79 1.84
N ASP A 99 -20.73 -9.73 0.93
CA ASP A 99 -22.02 -9.07 1.15
C ASP A 99 -22.84 -9.69 2.31
N ARG A 100 -22.48 -10.90 2.75
CA ARG A 100 -23.18 -11.63 3.82
C ARG A 100 -22.57 -11.44 5.21
N ALA A 101 -21.25 -11.32 5.30
CA ALA A 101 -20.55 -11.10 6.57
C ALA A 101 -19.25 -10.33 6.36
N GLY A 102 -18.88 -9.50 7.33
CA GLY A 102 -17.61 -8.77 7.30
C GLY A 102 -16.38 -9.67 7.40
N SER A 103 -15.20 -9.06 7.22
CA SER A 103 -13.90 -9.72 7.38
C SER A 103 -13.78 -10.44 8.73
N ILE A 104 -13.21 -11.64 8.70
CA ILE A 104 -12.85 -12.39 9.92
C ILE A 104 -11.34 -12.38 10.18
N LEU A 105 -10.53 -11.82 9.27
CA LEU A 105 -9.06 -11.85 9.36
C LEU A 105 -8.52 -11.32 10.69
N ALA A 106 -9.09 -10.22 11.20
CA ALA A 106 -8.73 -9.69 12.52
C ALA A 106 -9.02 -10.67 13.67
N THR A 107 -10.16 -11.38 13.59
CA THR A 107 -10.52 -12.40 14.58
C THR A 107 -9.62 -13.62 14.48
N LEU A 108 -9.29 -14.04 13.26
CA LEU A 108 -8.39 -15.15 12.98
C LEU A 108 -6.97 -14.85 13.48
N ASP A 109 -6.48 -13.62 13.30
CA ASP A 109 -5.17 -13.19 13.79
C ASP A 109 -5.12 -13.20 15.32
N ALA A 110 -6.09 -12.55 15.99
CA ALA A 110 -6.11 -12.37 17.44
C ALA A 110 -6.45 -13.64 18.26
N SER A 111 -7.19 -14.60 17.69
CA SER A 111 -7.73 -15.74 18.46
C SER A 111 -6.81 -16.95 18.46
N GLY A 112 -6.61 -17.61 19.61
CA GLY A 112 -5.92 -18.91 19.66
C GLY A 112 -6.75 -20.06 19.07
N PRO A 113 -6.13 -21.23 18.75
CA PRO A 113 -6.85 -22.38 18.18
C PRO A 113 -8.09 -22.83 18.96
N ALA A 114 -7.99 -22.91 20.29
CA ALA A 114 -9.12 -23.30 21.14
C ALA A 114 -10.26 -22.27 21.18
N GLN A 115 -9.96 -20.99 20.92
CA GLN A 115 -10.99 -19.96 20.77
C GLN A 115 -11.66 -20.05 19.40
N LEU A 116 -10.87 -20.26 18.34
CA LEU A 116 -11.40 -20.48 16.99
C LEU A 116 -12.30 -21.72 16.94
N ALA A 117 -11.91 -22.82 17.57
CA ALA A 117 -12.74 -24.01 17.70
C ALA A 117 -14.12 -23.66 18.27
N ARG A 118 -14.17 -22.97 19.41
CA ARG A 118 -15.43 -22.54 20.04
C ARG A 118 -16.24 -21.60 19.17
N ILE A 119 -15.61 -20.62 18.52
CA ILE A 119 -16.29 -19.69 17.61
C ILE A 119 -16.96 -20.46 16.45
N ILE A 120 -16.28 -21.46 15.90
CA ILE A 120 -16.77 -22.27 14.78
C ILE A 120 -17.90 -23.19 15.24
N THR A 121 -17.74 -23.91 16.35
CA THR A 121 -18.71 -24.90 16.82
C THR A 121 -19.94 -24.27 17.45
N ASP A 122 -19.75 -23.23 18.25
CA ASP A 122 -20.85 -22.59 19.00
C ASP A 122 -21.53 -21.49 18.16
N GLY A 123 -20.81 -20.98 17.14
CA GLY A 123 -21.23 -19.83 16.35
C GLY A 123 -21.17 -18.51 17.11
N VAL A 124 -21.66 -17.45 16.47
CA VAL A 124 -21.87 -16.13 17.09
C VAL A 124 -23.31 -15.68 16.80
N PRO A 125 -24.31 -16.22 17.52
CA PRO A 125 -25.72 -15.98 17.22
C PRO A 125 -26.11 -14.50 17.25
N SER A 126 -25.50 -13.71 18.13
CA SER A 126 -25.70 -12.26 18.21
C SER A 126 -25.29 -11.51 16.94
N ARG A 127 -24.44 -12.11 16.10
CA ARG A 127 -23.99 -11.59 14.81
C ARG A 127 -24.46 -12.45 13.63
N GLY A 128 -25.44 -13.34 13.86
CA GLY A 128 -26.02 -14.17 12.81
C GLY A 128 -25.12 -15.29 12.28
N MET A 129 -23.99 -15.58 12.92
CA MET A 129 -23.13 -16.72 12.56
C MET A 129 -23.65 -17.99 13.26
N PRO A 130 -24.14 -19.01 12.51
CA PRO A 130 -24.56 -20.27 13.11
C PRO A 130 -23.35 -21.08 13.58
N GLY A 131 -23.54 -21.93 14.59
CA GLY A 131 -22.58 -22.95 14.95
C GLY A 131 -22.51 -24.06 13.89
N ILE A 132 -21.31 -24.59 13.66
CA ILE A 132 -21.06 -25.63 12.67
C ILE A 132 -20.58 -26.89 13.39
N GLU A 133 -21.39 -27.94 13.35
CA GLU A 133 -21.01 -29.24 13.89
C GLU A 133 -20.05 -29.95 12.91
N MET A 134 -18.88 -30.34 13.42
CA MET A 134 -17.88 -31.09 12.65
C MET A 134 -16.98 -31.89 13.59
N PRO A 135 -16.45 -33.04 13.13
CA PRO A 135 -15.52 -33.84 13.94
C PRO A 135 -14.16 -33.13 14.08
N ASP A 136 -13.45 -33.42 15.18
CA ASP A 136 -12.14 -32.81 15.49
C ASP A 136 -11.09 -32.99 14.38
N GLU A 137 -11.22 -34.09 13.62
CA GLU A 137 -10.37 -34.44 12.48
C GLU A 137 -10.56 -33.51 11.27
N GLU A 138 -11.73 -32.87 11.13
CA GLU A 138 -11.98 -31.82 10.13
C GLU A 138 -11.72 -30.41 10.70
N LEU A 139 -12.04 -30.21 11.99
CA LEU A 139 -11.90 -28.91 12.66
C LEU A 139 -10.42 -28.49 12.80
N THR A 140 -9.53 -29.43 13.12
CA THR A 140 -8.12 -29.12 13.33
C THR A 140 -7.42 -28.64 12.04
N PRO A 141 -7.55 -29.32 10.89
CA PRO A 141 -7.08 -28.81 9.60
C PRO A 141 -7.70 -27.46 9.22
N LEU A 142 -9.00 -27.27 9.44
CA LEU A 142 -9.68 -26.00 9.16
C LEU A 142 -9.06 -24.85 9.96
N ILE A 143 -8.83 -25.03 11.27
CA ILE A 143 -8.23 -24.00 12.12
C ILE A 143 -6.79 -23.68 11.67
N ALA A 144 -6.02 -24.69 11.27
CA ALA A 144 -4.68 -24.48 10.73
C ALA A 144 -4.72 -23.64 9.45
N TYR A 145 -5.60 -23.99 8.51
CA TYR A 145 -5.80 -23.24 7.27
C TYR A 145 -6.28 -21.79 7.53
N LEU A 146 -7.21 -21.58 8.46
CA LEU A 146 -7.66 -20.24 8.86
C LEU A 146 -6.51 -19.38 9.42
N LYS A 147 -5.58 -19.99 10.17
CA LYS A 147 -4.39 -19.30 10.66
C LYS A 147 -3.40 -18.96 9.54
N GLU A 148 -3.24 -19.84 8.56
CA GLU A 148 -2.45 -19.56 7.36
C GLU A 148 -3.06 -18.43 6.53
N LEU A 149 -4.39 -18.43 6.33
CA LEU A 149 -5.11 -17.33 5.67
C LEU A 149 -4.87 -15.99 6.37
N ALA A 150 -4.99 -15.95 7.70
CA ALA A 150 -4.72 -14.74 8.46
C ALA A 150 -3.26 -14.28 8.32
N ALA A 151 -2.30 -15.21 8.43
CA ALA A 151 -0.88 -14.91 8.29
C ALA A 151 -0.50 -14.41 6.88
N ALA A 152 -1.18 -14.90 5.84
CA ALA A 152 -0.99 -14.48 4.46
C ALA A 152 -1.64 -13.12 4.16
N ALA A 153 -2.59 -12.67 4.97
CA ALA A 153 -3.28 -11.41 4.75
C ALA A 153 -2.38 -10.19 5.03
N PRO A 154 -2.50 -9.11 4.22
CA PRO A 154 -1.83 -7.85 4.51
C PRO A 154 -2.15 -7.36 5.94
N PRO A 155 -1.21 -6.73 6.67
CA PRO A 155 -1.48 -6.28 8.02
C PRO A 155 -2.69 -5.34 8.13
N ALA A 156 -2.94 -4.51 7.11
CA ALA A 156 -4.12 -3.66 7.03
C ALA A 156 -5.45 -4.46 7.02
N ALA A 157 -5.50 -5.58 6.31
CA ALA A 157 -6.70 -6.44 6.25
C ALA A 157 -6.99 -7.18 7.57
N ARG A 158 -6.00 -7.24 8.47
CA ARG A 158 -6.11 -7.78 9.83
C ARG A 158 -6.42 -6.72 10.88
N ASP A 159 -6.43 -5.43 10.53
CA ASP A 159 -6.76 -4.38 11.48
C ASP A 159 -8.26 -4.43 11.78
N PRO A 160 -8.69 -4.62 13.04
CA PRO A 160 -10.11 -4.61 13.39
C PRO A 160 -10.79 -3.25 13.16
N ARG A 161 -10.00 -2.19 12.90
CA ARG A 161 -10.49 -0.85 12.54
C ARG A 161 -10.52 -0.61 11.04
N ALA A 162 -10.14 -1.60 10.23
CA ALA A 162 -10.24 -1.49 8.78
C ALA A 162 -11.68 -1.14 8.39
N PRO A 163 -11.88 -0.18 7.47
CA PRO A 163 -13.22 0.18 7.03
C PRO A 163 -13.94 -1.04 6.46
N GLN A 164 -15.26 -1.09 6.64
CA GLN A 164 -16.12 -2.11 6.05
C GLN A 164 -17.15 -1.40 5.16
N PRO A 165 -16.76 -1.06 3.92
CA PRO A 165 -17.65 -0.34 3.02
C PRO A 165 -18.96 -1.11 2.81
N ARG A 166 -20.08 -0.42 2.95
CA ARG A 166 -21.41 -1.02 2.77
C ARG A 166 -22.33 -0.12 1.98
N ALA A 167 -23.10 -0.70 1.06
CA ALA A 167 -24.19 0.00 0.41
C ALA A 167 -25.23 0.43 1.47
N ALA A 168 -25.69 1.67 1.41
CA ALA A 168 -26.63 2.21 2.37
C ALA A 168 -27.43 3.38 1.79
N SER A 169 -28.66 3.50 2.29
CA SER A 169 -29.45 4.72 2.23
C SER A 169 -29.29 5.46 3.56
N ILE A 170 -28.79 6.70 3.53
CA ILE A 170 -28.61 7.52 4.73
C ILE A 170 -29.65 8.64 4.74
N ALA A 171 -30.46 8.70 5.81
CA ALA A 171 -31.37 9.81 6.04
C ALA A 171 -30.60 11.10 6.37
N LEU A 172 -30.97 12.20 5.73
CA LEU A 172 -30.48 13.53 6.02
C LEU A 172 -31.43 14.29 6.95
N ALA A 173 -30.87 15.17 7.78
CA ALA A 173 -31.65 16.02 8.69
C ALA A 173 -32.64 16.95 7.95
N GLY A 174 -32.40 17.21 6.66
CA GLY A 174 -33.33 17.94 5.77
C GLY A 174 -34.54 17.15 5.29
N GLY A 175 -34.64 15.86 5.60
CA GLY A 175 -35.74 14.97 5.20
C GLY A 175 -35.48 14.16 3.92
N ASP A 176 -34.41 14.46 3.19
CA ASP A 176 -33.95 13.68 2.04
C ASP A 176 -33.17 12.43 2.47
N ALA A 177 -32.86 11.54 1.52
CA ALA A 177 -31.97 10.41 1.73
C ALA A 177 -30.90 10.33 0.64
N LEU A 178 -29.70 9.90 1.02
CA LEU A 178 -28.58 9.68 0.11
C LEU A 178 -28.36 8.19 -0.13
N GLU A 179 -28.33 7.80 -1.40
CA GLU A 179 -27.96 6.45 -1.83
C GLU A 179 -26.48 6.39 -2.22
N GLY A 180 -25.79 5.35 -1.77
CA GLY A 180 -24.36 5.21 -1.98
C GLY A 180 -23.72 4.20 -1.04
N THR A 181 -22.45 4.45 -0.71
CA THR A 181 -21.63 3.56 0.10
C THR A 181 -21.13 4.29 1.34
N VAL A 182 -21.47 3.78 2.51
CA VAL A 182 -20.79 4.16 3.76
C VAL A 182 -19.39 3.56 3.70
N LEU A 183 -18.37 4.40 3.64
CA LEU A 183 -16.97 3.96 3.65
C LEU A 183 -16.49 3.68 5.07
N ASN A 184 -16.84 4.56 6.01
CA ASN A 184 -16.59 4.39 7.43
C ASN A 184 -17.65 5.15 8.24
N GLU A 185 -17.97 4.67 9.44
CA GLU A 185 -19.02 5.23 10.30
C GLU A 185 -18.67 5.05 11.77
N SER A 186 -19.05 6.04 12.56
CA SER A 186 -19.00 6.01 14.02
C SER A 186 -20.36 6.38 14.60
N GLY A 187 -20.47 6.41 15.93
CA GLY A 187 -21.65 6.95 16.61
C GLY A 187 -21.88 8.45 16.40
N PHE A 188 -20.96 9.17 15.74
CA PHE A 188 -20.99 10.64 15.61
C PHE A 188 -20.91 11.14 14.16
N ASP A 189 -20.39 10.34 13.24
CA ASP A 189 -20.08 10.78 11.88
C ASP A 189 -20.02 9.59 10.91
N ALA A 190 -20.01 9.89 9.62
CA ALA A 190 -19.79 8.91 8.57
C ALA A 190 -19.04 9.55 7.40
N GLN A 191 -18.21 8.77 6.71
CA GLN A 191 -17.71 9.11 5.39
C GLN A 191 -18.50 8.31 4.37
N PHE A 192 -19.11 9.01 3.44
CA PHE A 192 -20.06 8.45 2.49
C PHE A 192 -19.63 8.76 1.07
N ARG A 193 -19.69 7.76 0.20
CA ARG A 193 -19.46 7.91 -1.24
C ARG A 193 -20.79 7.85 -1.96
N THR A 194 -21.16 8.92 -2.66
CA THR A 194 -22.40 8.95 -3.46
C THR A 194 -22.28 8.00 -4.65
N ALA A 195 -23.42 7.65 -5.27
CA ALA A 195 -23.42 6.91 -6.54
C ALA A 195 -22.67 7.67 -7.67
N GLY A 196 -22.54 8.99 -7.57
CA GLY A 196 -21.76 9.84 -8.49
C GLY A 196 -20.26 9.82 -8.23
N GLY A 197 -19.80 9.23 -7.13
CA GLY A 197 -18.39 9.13 -6.75
C GLY A 197 -17.91 10.21 -5.79
N ASP A 198 -18.77 11.17 -5.41
CA ASP A 198 -18.41 12.24 -4.47
C ASP A 198 -18.26 11.70 -3.05
N ILE A 199 -17.29 12.24 -2.33
CA ILE A 199 -17.08 11.95 -0.90
C ILE A 199 -17.72 13.02 -0.06
N LEU A 200 -18.61 12.60 0.84
CA LEU A 200 -19.30 13.45 1.79
C LEU A 200 -18.83 13.11 3.21
N LEU A 201 -18.46 14.15 3.95
CA LEU A 201 -18.18 14.07 5.38
C LEU A 201 -19.48 14.38 6.12
N LEU A 202 -20.07 13.36 6.71
CA LEU A 202 -21.37 13.46 7.38
C LEU A 202 -21.19 13.53 8.90
N ARG A 203 -22.09 14.25 9.56
CA ARG A 203 -22.17 14.36 11.03
C ARG A 203 -23.56 13.92 11.47
N ARG A 204 -23.62 13.14 12.53
CA ARG A 204 -24.88 12.62 13.04
C ARG A 204 -25.67 13.74 13.73
N GLU A 205 -26.97 13.79 13.44
CA GLU A 205 -27.94 14.72 14.01
C GLU A 205 -29.22 13.93 14.34
N GLY A 206 -29.33 13.50 15.60
CA GLY A 206 -30.37 12.55 16.01
C GLY A 206 -30.20 11.19 15.31
N ASP A 207 -31.27 10.77 14.63
CA ASP A 207 -31.31 9.53 13.83
C ASP A 207 -30.92 9.74 12.36
N ALA A 208 -30.57 10.97 11.98
CA ALA A 208 -30.19 11.36 10.63
C ALA A 208 -28.75 11.91 10.59
N TYR A 209 -28.32 12.33 9.41
CA TYR A 209 -27.03 12.99 9.19
C TYR A 209 -27.19 14.37 8.57
N ARG A 210 -26.23 15.25 8.81
CA ARG A 210 -26.02 16.46 8.02
C ARG A 210 -24.65 16.41 7.38
N GLU A 211 -24.54 17.03 6.21
CA GLU A 211 -23.22 17.25 5.61
C GLU A 211 -22.43 18.28 6.45
N ALA A 212 -21.13 18.04 6.58
CA ALA A 212 -20.18 18.98 7.18
C ALA A 212 -19.09 19.30 6.15
N ALA A 213 -19.49 19.98 5.08
CA ALA A 213 -18.57 20.48 4.07
C ALA A 213 -17.51 21.39 4.72
N VAL A 214 -16.26 21.20 4.30
CA VAL A 214 -15.14 22.08 4.67
C VAL A 214 -15.14 23.23 3.67
N GLU A 215 -15.51 24.42 4.10
CA GLU A 215 -15.60 25.60 3.21
C GLU A 215 -14.98 26.85 3.86
N PRO A 216 -14.26 27.69 3.08
CA PRO A 216 -13.80 27.43 1.71
C PRO A 216 -12.72 26.34 1.69
N TYR A 217 -12.66 25.53 0.62
CA TYR A 217 -11.58 24.56 0.43
C TYR A 217 -10.87 24.70 -0.92
N VAL A 218 -9.63 24.20 -0.94
CA VAL A 218 -8.84 23.93 -2.13
C VAL A 218 -8.13 22.62 -1.89
N ASP A 219 -8.26 21.69 -2.82
CA ASP A 219 -7.54 20.41 -2.75
C ASP A 219 -6.02 20.64 -2.85
N TRP A 220 -5.28 19.83 -2.10
CA TRP A 220 -3.83 19.74 -2.08
C TRP A 220 -3.41 18.31 -2.44
N PRO A 221 -3.46 17.91 -3.73
CA PRO A 221 -3.42 16.51 -4.17
C PRO A 221 -2.06 15.80 -4.11
N SER A 222 -0.97 16.53 -3.86
CA SER A 222 0.38 15.98 -3.86
C SER A 222 1.31 16.77 -2.93
N TYR A 223 2.55 16.32 -2.78
CA TYR A 223 3.56 16.93 -1.90
C TYR A 223 3.66 18.46 -2.02
N HIS A 224 3.55 19.03 -3.22
CA HIS A 224 3.63 20.47 -3.45
C HIS A 224 2.28 21.17 -3.63
N GLY A 225 1.16 20.44 -3.60
CA GLY A 225 -0.21 20.95 -3.82
C GLY A 225 -0.53 21.30 -5.27
N SER A 226 0.44 21.80 -6.03
CA SER A 226 0.29 22.02 -7.47
C SER A 226 1.54 21.57 -8.23
N TYR A 227 1.37 21.30 -9.53
CA TYR A 227 2.47 20.95 -10.43
C TYR A 227 3.51 22.07 -10.60
N SER A 228 3.20 23.31 -10.19
CA SER A 228 4.18 24.39 -10.21
C SER A 228 5.26 24.27 -9.13
N GLY A 229 5.04 23.43 -8.11
CA GLY A 229 5.97 23.27 -7.00
C GLY A 229 5.99 24.43 -5.99
N ASN A 230 5.21 25.51 -6.22
CA ASN A 230 5.34 26.77 -5.48
C ASN A 230 4.78 26.76 -4.05
N ARG A 231 4.04 25.70 -3.66
CA ARG A 231 3.40 25.53 -2.34
C ARG A 231 2.55 26.74 -1.90
N HIS A 232 1.84 27.35 -2.84
CA HIS A 232 0.94 28.48 -2.57
C HIS A 232 -0.52 28.05 -2.55
N SER A 233 -1.25 28.33 -1.46
CA SER A 233 -2.71 28.20 -1.39
C SER A 233 -3.38 29.55 -1.74
N PRO A 234 -4.45 29.56 -2.56
CA PRO A 234 -5.19 30.78 -2.84
C PRO A 234 -6.21 31.13 -1.75
N LEU A 235 -6.38 30.30 -0.71
CA LEU A 235 -7.27 30.57 0.41
C LEU A 235 -6.75 31.75 1.24
N ASP A 236 -7.64 32.68 1.58
CA ASP A 236 -7.33 33.93 2.30
C ASP A 236 -8.17 34.17 3.56
N GLN A 237 -9.00 33.19 3.95
CA GLN A 237 -9.80 33.25 5.19
C GLN A 237 -8.93 33.55 6.42
N ILE A 238 -7.73 32.97 6.47
CA ILE A 238 -6.70 33.29 7.47
C ILE A 238 -5.72 34.28 6.84
N HIS A 239 -5.61 35.47 7.41
CA HIS A 239 -4.75 36.55 6.92
C HIS A 239 -4.08 37.30 8.08
N ARG A 240 -3.23 38.26 7.74
CA ARG A 240 -2.34 38.97 8.69
C ARG A 240 -3.09 39.65 9.84
N ASP A 241 -4.32 40.07 9.62
CA ASP A 241 -5.10 40.81 10.62
C ASP A 241 -5.85 39.88 11.59
N ASN A 242 -6.05 38.61 11.23
CA ASN A 242 -6.81 37.66 12.06
C ASN A 242 -6.00 36.45 12.55
N ILE A 243 -4.75 36.28 12.10
CA ILE A 243 -3.88 35.15 12.47
C ILE A 243 -3.70 35.00 14.00
N GLY A 244 -3.80 36.09 14.76
CA GLY A 244 -3.74 36.05 16.22
C GLY A 244 -4.90 35.31 16.89
N GLY A 245 -5.99 35.04 16.17
CA GLY A 245 -7.12 34.24 16.64
C GLY A 245 -7.00 32.75 16.31
N LEU A 246 -5.92 32.31 15.68
CA LEU A 246 -5.73 30.91 15.29
C LEU A 246 -5.64 30.02 16.54
N SER A 247 -6.38 28.92 16.55
CA SER A 247 -6.37 27.93 17.63
C SER A 247 -6.36 26.51 17.06
N MET A 248 -5.77 25.59 17.82
CA MET A 248 -5.77 24.16 17.48
C MET A 248 -7.22 23.65 17.47
N GLN A 249 -7.65 23.07 16.35
CA GLN A 249 -8.98 22.47 16.21
C GLN A 249 -8.97 21.00 16.65
N TRP A 250 -7.94 20.26 16.25
CA TRP A 250 -7.73 18.86 16.59
C TRP A 250 -6.25 18.52 16.40
N PHE A 251 -5.83 17.35 16.92
CA PHE A 251 -4.52 16.77 16.68
C PHE A 251 -4.66 15.26 16.47
N TYR A 252 -3.76 14.67 15.68
CA TYR A 252 -3.70 13.23 15.45
C TYR A 252 -2.31 12.70 15.82
N PRO A 253 -2.19 11.80 16.80
CA PRO A 253 -0.91 11.21 17.17
C PRO A 253 -0.53 10.11 16.15
N VAL A 254 0.53 10.34 15.38
CA VAL A 254 1.11 9.33 14.50
C VAL A 254 2.02 8.42 15.33
N PRO A 255 1.71 7.11 15.45
CA PRO A 255 2.48 6.19 16.28
C PRO A 255 3.88 5.92 15.71
N ASP A 256 4.82 5.57 16.59
CA ASP A 256 6.13 5.01 16.24
C ASP A 256 7.01 5.84 15.29
N MET A 257 6.82 7.17 15.26
CA MET A 257 7.59 8.09 14.41
C MET A 257 8.56 8.95 15.21
N PRO A 258 9.89 8.80 15.03
CA PRO A 258 10.88 9.66 15.68
C PRO A 258 10.97 11.05 15.02
N MET A 259 10.62 11.17 13.73
CA MET A 259 10.68 12.43 12.97
C MET A 259 9.65 12.40 11.83
N ILE A 260 8.93 13.50 11.60
CA ILE A 260 7.90 13.62 10.57
C ILE A 260 8.35 14.63 9.51
N GLU A 261 8.56 14.16 8.27
CA GLU A 261 8.89 15.01 7.10
C GLU A 261 7.74 15.11 6.08
N GLY A 262 6.65 14.37 6.33
CA GLY A 262 5.51 14.28 5.43
C GLY A 262 4.78 15.61 5.23
N THR A 263 4.45 15.95 3.98
CA THR A 263 3.42 16.96 3.70
C THR A 263 2.05 16.27 3.65
N PRO A 264 1.07 16.64 4.49
CA PRO A 264 -0.29 16.15 4.36
C PRO A 264 -0.87 16.46 2.99
N VAL A 265 -1.54 15.49 2.38
CA VAL A 265 -2.28 15.64 1.13
C VAL A 265 -3.77 15.66 1.45
N VAL A 266 -4.52 16.61 0.92
CA VAL A 266 -5.97 16.73 1.22
C VAL A 266 -6.75 16.78 -0.09
N ILE A 267 -7.67 15.84 -0.29
CA ILE A 267 -8.60 15.89 -1.43
C ILE A 267 -10.00 15.53 -0.96
N ALA A 268 -10.99 16.34 -1.33
CA ALA A 268 -12.40 16.12 -1.02
C ALA A 268 -12.64 15.91 0.49
N GLY A 269 -11.95 16.73 1.31
CA GLY A 269 -12.05 16.67 2.77
C GLY A 269 -11.36 15.47 3.44
N VAL A 270 -10.75 14.56 2.68
CA VAL A 270 -9.93 13.47 3.22
C VAL A 270 -8.46 13.88 3.24
N MET A 271 -7.84 13.81 4.42
CA MET A 271 -6.43 14.12 4.63
C MET A 271 -5.61 12.83 4.74
N TYR A 272 -4.55 12.72 3.94
CA TYR A 272 -3.59 11.63 3.99
C TYR A 272 -2.31 12.10 4.70
N VAL A 273 -1.94 11.40 5.76
CA VAL A 273 -0.69 11.60 6.50
C VAL A 273 0.11 10.32 6.53
N THR A 274 1.45 10.41 6.57
CA THR A 274 2.32 9.23 6.46
C THR A 274 3.25 9.08 7.65
N ALA A 275 3.61 7.82 7.86
CA ALA A 275 4.75 7.37 8.64
C ALA A 275 5.55 6.36 7.80
N VAL A 276 6.67 5.85 8.32
CA VAL A 276 7.41 4.80 7.62
C VAL A 276 6.52 3.57 7.40
N ASN A 277 6.40 3.14 6.15
CA ASN A 277 5.54 2.03 5.71
C ASN A 277 4.07 2.14 6.16
N GLN A 278 3.59 3.37 6.37
CA GLN A 278 2.27 3.63 6.92
C GLN A 278 1.61 4.83 6.24
N VAL A 279 0.32 4.69 5.93
CA VAL A 279 -0.51 5.75 5.37
C VAL A 279 -1.82 5.80 6.17
N TYR A 280 -2.21 6.99 6.59
CA TYR A 280 -3.43 7.23 7.34
C TYR A 280 -4.33 8.15 6.54
N ALA A 281 -5.60 7.76 6.35
CA ALA A 281 -6.63 8.65 5.85
C ALA A 281 -7.47 9.17 7.02
N LEU A 282 -7.59 10.48 7.12
CA LEU A 282 -8.28 11.19 8.18
C LEU A 282 -9.40 12.06 7.60
N ASP A 283 -10.49 12.21 8.34
CA ASP A 283 -11.45 13.29 8.11
C ASP A 283 -10.77 14.62 8.45
N ALA A 284 -10.56 15.49 7.45
CA ALA A 284 -9.78 16.73 7.64
C ALA A 284 -10.45 17.72 8.60
N ALA A 285 -11.75 17.60 8.87
CA ALA A 285 -12.46 18.49 9.77
C ALA A 285 -12.37 18.04 11.24
N THR A 286 -12.26 16.73 11.51
CA THR A 286 -12.29 16.19 12.88
C THR A 286 -10.99 15.52 13.30
N GLY A 287 -10.10 15.18 12.36
CA GLY A 287 -8.92 14.38 12.60
C GLY A 287 -9.21 12.90 12.85
N ARG A 288 -10.48 12.46 12.68
CA ARG A 288 -10.84 11.05 12.87
C ARG A 288 -10.24 10.21 11.75
N GLU A 289 -9.63 9.09 12.11
CA GLU A 289 -9.17 8.11 11.14
C GLU A 289 -10.33 7.43 10.41
N ILE A 290 -10.22 7.43 9.09
CA ILE A 290 -11.11 6.74 8.15
C ILE A 290 -10.57 5.34 7.90
N TRP A 291 -9.29 5.23 7.57
CA TRP A 291 -8.58 3.98 7.38
C TRP A 291 -7.08 4.17 7.61
N ARG A 292 -6.37 3.06 7.79
CA ARG A 292 -4.90 3.04 7.80
C ARG A 292 -4.35 1.85 7.01
N TYR A 293 -3.23 2.08 6.36
CA TYR A 293 -2.34 1.06 5.84
C TYR A 293 -1.08 1.02 6.71
N ALA A 294 -0.59 -0.18 7.01
CA ALA A 294 0.65 -0.36 7.76
C ALA A 294 1.36 -1.65 7.33
N GLN A 295 2.68 -1.58 7.23
CA GLN A 295 3.57 -2.74 7.18
C GLN A 295 4.70 -2.60 8.21
N PRO A 296 5.29 -3.72 8.66
CA PRO A 296 6.48 -3.68 9.51
C PRO A 296 7.62 -2.90 8.85
N ARG A 297 8.50 -2.35 9.69
CA ARG A 297 9.76 -1.77 9.21
C ARG A 297 10.70 -2.87 8.72
N THR A 298 11.46 -2.56 7.68
CA THR A 298 12.49 -3.46 7.18
C THR A 298 13.76 -3.35 8.03
N GLU A 299 14.28 -4.47 8.50
CA GLU A 299 15.52 -4.52 9.28
C GLU A 299 16.76 -4.37 8.38
N GLY A 300 17.83 -3.77 8.93
CA GLY A 300 19.13 -3.69 8.25
C GLY A 300 19.27 -2.55 7.23
N LEU A 301 18.27 -1.69 7.09
CA LEU A 301 18.36 -0.49 6.23
C LEU A 301 19.30 0.57 6.82
N VAL A 302 19.86 1.39 5.93
CA VAL A 302 20.77 2.51 6.25
C VAL A 302 20.21 3.83 5.69
N GLY A 303 20.80 4.96 6.09
CA GLY A 303 20.38 6.29 5.63
C GLY A 303 18.94 6.66 6.05
N ASP A 304 18.30 7.56 5.28
CA ASP A 304 16.93 8.01 5.53
C ASP A 304 15.89 6.86 5.69
N PRO A 305 15.92 5.79 4.87
CA PRO A 305 15.03 4.63 5.09
C PRO A 305 15.27 3.94 6.45
N GLY A 306 16.53 3.79 6.86
CA GLY A 306 16.92 3.23 8.16
C GLY A 306 16.52 4.09 9.35
N ILE A 307 16.46 5.42 9.20
CA ILE A 307 15.90 6.34 10.20
C ILE A 307 14.38 6.16 10.30
N GLY A 308 13.72 5.82 9.20
CA GLY A 308 12.27 5.66 9.11
C GLY A 308 11.57 6.93 8.66
N LEU A 309 12.12 7.60 7.64
CA LEU A 309 11.53 8.80 7.07
C LEU A 309 10.56 8.46 5.92
N ASN A 310 9.54 9.30 5.75
CA ASN A 310 8.63 9.26 4.60
C ASN A 310 8.09 10.68 4.37
N ARG A 311 8.05 11.13 3.11
CA ARG A 311 7.73 12.52 2.74
C ARG A 311 6.30 12.74 2.28
N GLY A 312 5.48 11.68 2.23
CA GLY A 312 4.05 11.78 1.96
C GLY A 312 3.59 10.87 0.84
N VAL A 313 2.41 11.18 0.33
CA VAL A 313 1.75 10.47 -0.75
C VAL A 313 1.49 11.38 -1.96
N ALA A 314 1.02 10.78 -3.04
CA ALA A 314 0.26 11.48 -4.07
C ALA A 314 -1.06 10.77 -4.32
N VAL A 315 -2.08 11.51 -4.74
CA VAL A 315 -3.38 10.96 -5.12
C VAL A 315 -3.61 11.10 -6.61
N GLY A 316 -4.10 10.05 -7.24
CA GLY A 316 -4.50 10.03 -8.65
C GLY A 316 -5.79 9.22 -8.81
N GLY A 317 -6.88 9.89 -9.17
CA GLY A 317 -8.21 9.27 -9.24
C GLY A 317 -8.62 8.64 -7.91
N ASP A 318 -8.90 7.33 -7.95
CA ASP A 318 -9.33 6.52 -6.81
C ASP A 318 -8.15 5.81 -6.11
N LEU A 319 -6.90 6.21 -6.40
CA LEU A 319 -5.69 5.61 -5.84
C LEU A 319 -4.84 6.61 -5.05
N VAL A 320 -4.20 6.11 -3.99
CA VAL A 320 -3.18 6.79 -3.19
C VAL A 320 -1.85 6.06 -3.38
N PHE A 321 -0.80 6.80 -3.74
CA PHE A 321 0.53 6.24 -4.00
C PHE A 321 1.51 6.66 -2.91
N SER A 322 2.30 5.70 -2.44
CA SER A 322 3.37 5.90 -1.46
C SER A 322 4.58 5.06 -1.82
N VAL A 323 5.70 5.29 -1.13
CA VAL A 323 6.88 4.42 -1.19
C VAL A 323 7.10 3.73 0.15
N SER A 324 7.70 2.54 0.10
CA SER A 324 8.16 1.81 1.28
C SER A 324 9.65 2.03 1.56
N ASP A 325 10.06 1.80 2.80
CA ASP A 325 11.45 1.91 3.24
C ASP A 325 12.40 0.98 2.46
N HIS A 326 11.90 -0.13 1.94
CA HIS A 326 12.62 -1.16 1.20
C HIS A 326 12.51 -0.97 -0.32
N ALA A 327 12.39 0.28 -0.79
CA ALA A 327 12.41 0.67 -2.19
C ALA A 327 11.27 0.08 -3.04
N HIS A 328 10.06 -0.02 -2.50
CA HIS A 328 8.88 -0.29 -3.31
C HIS A 328 8.05 0.97 -3.52
N VAL A 329 7.34 1.04 -4.64
CA VAL A 329 6.21 1.94 -4.85
C VAL A 329 4.93 1.12 -4.71
N ILE A 330 3.94 1.66 -4.01
CA ILE A 330 2.68 0.99 -3.74
C ILE A 330 1.51 1.86 -4.15
N ALA A 331 0.40 1.22 -4.54
CA ALA A 331 -0.90 1.86 -4.69
C ALA A 331 -1.90 1.28 -3.69
N LEU A 332 -2.63 2.18 -3.05
CA LEU A 332 -3.72 1.87 -2.14
C LEU A 332 -5.04 2.36 -2.75
N ASP A 333 -6.10 1.59 -2.54
CA ASP A 333 -7.45 2.08 -2.77
C ASP A 333 -7.70 3.29 -1.86
N ARG A 334 -8.11 4.41 -2.46
CA ARG A 334 -8.23 5.69 -1.76
C ARG A 334 -9.28 5.69 -0.66
N PHE A 335 -10.27 4.81 -0.75
CA PHE A 335 -11.44 4.77 0.12
C PHE A 335 -11.33 3.71 1.21
N THR A 336 -10.62 2.62 0.94
CA THR A 336 -10.48 1.50 1.88
C THR A 336 -9.08 1.38 2.49
N GLY A 337 -8.07 1.92 1.82
CA GLY A 337 -6.66 1.74 2.19
C GLY A 337 -6.11 0.37 1.82
N GLU A 338 -6.87 -0.45 1.08
CA GLU A 338 -6.42 -1.77 0.63
C GLU A 338 -5.28 -1.65 -0.39
N LEU A 339 -4.30 -2.54 -0.30
CA LEU A 339 -3.20 -2.61 -1.24
C LEU A 339 -3.71 -3.12 -2.60
N VAL A 340 -3.61 -2.29 -3.63
CA VAL A 340 -4.01 -2.62 -5.00
C VAL A 340 -2.85 -3.29 -5.74
N TRP A 341 -1.66 -2.69 -5.66
CA TRP A 341 -0.42 -3.27 -6.17
C TRP A 341 0.79 -2.77 -5.38
N ASP A 342 1.86 -3.55 -5.47
CA ASP A 342 3.15 -3.32 -4.82
C ASP A 342 4.26 -3.70 -5.80
N THR A 343 5.09 -2.74 -6.18
CA THR A 343 6.16 -2.93 -7.17
C THR A 343 7.51 -2.55 -6.60
N GLU A 344 8.43 -3.53 -6.59
CA GLU A 344 9.83 -3.34 -6.25
C GLU A 344 10.49 -2.39 -7.27
N MET A 345 11.03 -1.27 -6.76
CA MET A 345 11.85 -0.37 -7.56
C MET A 345 13.28 -0.89 -7.63
N ASP A 346 13.88 -1.27 -6.51
CA ASP A 346 15.24 -1.82 -6.46
C ASP A 346 15.47 -2.70 -5.22
N ASP A 347 16.58 -3.45 -5.18
CA ASP A 347 16.81 -4.44 -4.11
C ASP A 347 17.35 -3.79 -2.84
N TYR A 348 16.53 -3.78 -1.78
CA TYR A 348 16.92 -3.22 -0.49
C TYR A 348 18.12 -3.93 0.15
N ARG A 349 18.43 -5.17 -0.24
CA ARG A 349 19.61 -5.91 0.24
C ARG A 349 20.92 -5.31 -0.26
N GLU A 350 20.86 -4.56 -1.35
CA GLU A 350 21.97 -3.76 -1.87
C GLU A 350 22.00 -2.37 -1.22
N HIS A 351 21.14 -2.10 -0.23
CA HIS A 351 20.95 -0.83 0.49
C HIS A 351 20.20 0.27 -0.29
N TYR A 352 19.42 -0.11 -1.31
CA TYR A 352 18.40 0.80 -1.82
C TYR A 352 17.26 0.96 -0.81
N GLY A 353 16.66 2.13 -0.77
CA GLY A 353 15.40 2.37 -0.08
C GLY A 353 14.61 3.45 -0.78
N ALA A 354 13.53 3.93 -0.18
CA ALA A 354 12.82 5.09 -0.68
C ALA A 354 12.09 5.82 0.45
N VAL A 355 12.09 7.15 0.37
CA VAL A 355 11.42 8.02 1.37
C VAL A 355 10.68 9.19 0.72
N VAL A 356 10.75 9.34 -0.60
CA VAL A 356 10.17 10.44 -1.37
C VAL A 356 8.64 10.32 -1.44
N ALA A 357 7.93 11.45 -1.54
CA ALA A 357 6.53 11.44 -1.93
C ALA A 357 6.44 11.22 -3.46
N PRO A 358 5.68 10.24 -3.96
CA PRO A 358 5.50 10.06 -5.40
C PRO A 358 4.88 11.28 -6.08
N LEU A 359 4.96 11.34 -7.41
CA LEU A 359 4.28 12.35 -8.24
C LEU A 359 3.44 11.68 -9.32
N VAL A 360 2.14 11.97 -9.34
CA VAL A 360 1.25 11.53 -10.42
C VAL A 360 1.30 12.51 -11.58
N VAL A 361 1.60 12.05 -12.80
CA VAL A 361 1.58 12.83 -14.05
C VAL A 361 0.83 12.05 -15.12
N GLY A 362 -0.37 12.50 -15.48
CA GLY A 362 -1.23 11.74 -16.39
C GLY A 362 -1.63 10.40 -15.78
N ASP A 363 -1.38 9.31 -16.50
CA ASP A 363 -1.61 7.93 -16.07
C ASP A 363 -0.38 7.30 -15.38
N LEU A 364 0.68 8.09 -15.14
CA LEU A 364 1.93 7.61 -14.56
C LEU A 364 2.13 8.10 -13.12
N VAL A 365 2.75 7.25 -12.31
CA VAL A 365 3.26 7.56 -10.97
C VAL A 365 4.77 7.54 -11.05
N ILE A 366 5.41 8.64 -10.65
CA ILE A 366 6.85 8.82 -10.69
C ILE A 366 7.41 8.76 -9.27
N ALA A 367 8.44 7.94 -9.06
CA ALA A 367 9.13 7.81 -7.78
C ALA A 367 10.64 7.59 -8.01
N GLY A 368 11.44 7.94 -7.00
CA GLY A 368 12.89 7.76 -6.99
C GLY A 368 13.35 6.98 -5.76
N ILE A 369 14.62 6.58 -5.76
CA ILE A 369 15.23 5.76 -4.70
C ILE A 369 16.26 6.53 -3.85
N SER A 370 16.45 6.10 -2.62
CA SER A 370 17.52 6.54 -1.74
C SER A 370 18.77 5.68 -1.97
N ALA A 371 19.85 6.31 -2.45
CA ALA A 371 21.09 5.64 -2.84
C ALA A 371 22.37 6.48 -2.63
N GLY A 372 22.22 7.77 -2.31
CA GLY A 372 23.34 8.73 -2.36
C GLY A 372 24.47 8.41 -1.39
N ASP A 373 24.13 8.09 -0.14
CA ASP A 373 25.11 7.86 0.94
C ASP A 373 25.79 6.49 0.88
N THR A 374 25.24 5.57 0.09
CA THR A 374 25.73 4.19 -0.07
C THR A 374 26.53 3.99 -1.35
N GLY A 375 26.69 5.04 -2.15
CA GLY A 375 27.40 4.94 -3.42
C GLY A 375 26.69 4.05 -4.44
N LEU A 376 25.36 4.05 -4.41
CA LEU A 376 24.54 3.29 -5.32
C LEU A 376 24.12 4.17 -6.52
N ARG A 377 23.67 3.53 -7.59
CA ARG A 377 23.29 4.23 -8.82
C ARG A 377 21.85 4.74 -8.71
N GLY A 378 21.66 6.05 -8.65
CA GLY A 378 20.35 6.68 -8.61
C GLY A 378 19.48 6.40 -9.84
N SER A 379 18.16 6.25 -9.63
CA SER A 379 17.18 6.16 -10.70
C SER A 379 15.85 6.84 -10.36
N LEU A 380 15.21 7.40 -11.40
CA LEU A 380 13.83 7.85 -11.37
C LEU A 380 13.02 6.89 -12.25
N ASP A 381 11.95 6.33 -11.69
CA ASP A 381 11.10 5.37 -12.39
C ASP A 381 9.69 5.95 -12.53
N ALA A 382 9.01 5.54 -13.61
CA ALA A 382 7.58 5.79 -13.77
C ALA A 382 6.83 4.49 -13.98
N TYR A 383 5.66 4.42 -13.36
CA TYR A 383 4.80 3.24 -13.31
C TYR A 383 3.40 3.62 -13.78
N HIS A 384 2.74 2.74 -14.51
CA HIS A 384 1.32 2.92 -14.83
C HIS A 384 0.50 2.86 -13.54
N ALA A 385 -0.29 3.90 -13.29
CA ALA A 385 -1.03 4.12 -12.05
C ALA A 385 -1.97 2.95 -11.69
N GLU A 386 -2.62 2.36 -12.70
CA GLU A 386 -3.60 1.29 -12.50
C GLU A 386 -2.97 -0.08 -12.21
N THR A 387 -1.77 -0.34 -12.75
CA THR A 387 -1.21 -1.70 -12.81
C THR A 387 0.09 -1.87 -12.04
N GLY A 388 0.81 -0.78 -11.75
CA GLY A 388 2.17 -0.83 -11.20
C GLY A 388 3.23 -1.26 -12.22
N GLU A 389 2.87 -1.48 -13.49
CA GLU A 389 3.87 -1.84 -14.51
C GLU A 389 4.81 -0.66 -14.76
N ARG A 390 6.12 -0.89 -14.66
CA ARG A 390 7.13 0.13 -14.94
C ARG A 390 7.13 0.51 -16.42
N ALA A 391 6.71 1.73 -16.71
CA ALA A 391 6.71 2.29 -18.06
C ALA A 391 8.13 2.63 -18.52
N TRP A 392 8.94 3.23 -17.64
CA TRP A 392 10.33 3.56 -17.92
C TRP A 392 11.16 3.73 -16.64
N ARG A 393 12.49 3.65 -16.81
CA ARG A 393 13.50 4.02 -15.82
C ARG A 393 14.48 5.01 -16.44
N PHE A 394 14.77 6.07 -15.70
CA PHE A 394 15.82 7.05 -16.02
C PHE A 394 16.93 6.93 -14.98
N TRP A 395 18.11 6.50 -15.41
CA TRP A 395 19.30 6.48 -14.55
C TRP A 395 19.92 7.87 -14.46
N THR A 396 20.13 8.39 -13.24
CA THR A 396 20.70 9.73 -13.03
C THR A 396 22.22 9.78 -13.21
N ILE A 397 22.86 8.62 -13.17
CA ILE A 397 24.29 8.43 -13.41
C ILE A 397 24.43 7.45 -14.57
N PRO A 398 25.27 7.70 -15.59
CA PRO A 398 25.52 6.74 -16.68
C PRO A 398 26.32 5.53 -16.18
N ALA A 399 26.14 4.36 -16.80
CA ALA A 399 27.03 3.21 -16.59
C ALA A 399 28.30 3.34 -17.45
N PRO A 400 29.39 2.64 -17.12
CA PRO A 400 30.56 2.57 -18.00
C PRO A 400 30.17 2.17 -19.43
N GLY A 401 30.45 3.04 -20.40
CA GLY A 401 30.13 2.83 -21.82
C GLY A 401 28.80 3.42 -22.28
N GLU A 402 27.98 3.98 -21.38
CA GLU A 402 26.79 4.77 -21.73
C GLU A 402 27.19 6.22 -22.06
N PRO A 403 26.37 6.95 -22.85
CA PRO A 403 26.64 8.36 -23.17
C PRO A 403 26.85 9.21 -21.91
N GLY A 404 27.94 9.99 -21.89
CA GLY A 404 28.31 10.84 -20.76
C GLY A 404 29.15 10.13 -19.70
N SER A 405 29.37 8.81 -19.79
CA SER A 405 30.25 8.09 -18.86
C SER A 405 31.72 8.53 -18.98
N GLU A 406 32.14 8.98 -20.15
CA GLU A 406 33.49 9.47 -20.42
C GLU A 406 33.84 10.76 -19.66
N THR A 407 32.83 11.52 -19.21
CA THR A 407 33.06 12.78 -18.47
C THR A 407 33.39 12.55 -16.99
N TRP A 408 33.23 11.32 -16.49
CA TRP A 408 33.48 10.94 -15.09
C TRP A 408 34.93 10.53 -14.82
N GLY A 409 35.74 10.34 -15.88
CA GLY A 409 37.15 9.98 -15.75
C GLY A 409 37.34 8.54 -15.29
N ASP A 410 37.56 8.34 -13.98
CA ASP A 410 37.88 7.03 -13.41
C ASP A 410 36.64 6.10 -13.42
N PRO A 411 36.69 4.96 -14.13
CA PRO A 411 35.59 4.00 -14.14
C PRO A 411 35.23 3.43 -12.77
N GLU A 412 36.16 3.38 -11.82
CA GLU A 412 35.88 2.94 -10.45
C GLU A 412 35.09 4.00 -9.66
N VAL A 413 35.30 5.28 -9.95
CA VAL A 413 34.48 6.38 -9.40
C VAL A 413 33.06 6.30 -9.97
N LEU A 414 32.94 6.06 -11.28
CA LEU A 414 31.63 5.92 -11.92
C LEU A 414 30.81 4.75 -11.35
N ARG A 415 31.46 3.63 -11.02
CA ARG A 415 30.81 2.45 -10.42
C ARG A 415 30.26 2.69 -9.02
N ARG A 416 30.85 3.62 -8.27
CA ARG A 416 30.45 3.95 -6.89
C ARG A 416 29.48 5.10 -6.82
N GLY A 417 29.23 5.83 -7.91
CA GLY A 417 28.27 6.94 -7.95
C GLY A 417 28.49 8.04 -6.88
N CYS A 418 27.70 9.11 -6.99
CA CYS A 418 27.34 10.07 -5.92
C CYS A 418 26.06 10.85 -6.32
N GLY A 419 25.35 10.39 -7.36
CA GLY A 419 24.15 11.05 -7.88
C GLY A 419 22.93 10.52 -7.16
N ALA A 420 22.48 11.25 -6.13
CA ALA A 420 21.14 11.06 -5.57
C ALA A 420 20.07 11.48 -6.60
N THR A 421 18.84 11.01 -6.39
CA THR A 421 17.64 11.36 -7.19
C THR A 421 16.89 12.53 -6.61
#